data_AF-A0A518LIU5-F1
#
_entry.id   AF-A0A518LIU5-F1
#
_cell.length_a   1.000
_cell.length_b   1.000
_cell.length_c   1.000
_cell.angle_alpha   90.00
_cell.angle_beta   90.00
_cell.angle_gamma   90.00
#
_symmetry.space_group_name_H-M   'P 1'
#
loop_
_entity.id
_entity.type
_entity.pdbx_description
1 polymer ?
#
loop_
_entity_poly.entity_id
_entity_poly.type
_entity_poly.pdbx_seq_one_letter_code
_entity_poly.pdbx_strand_id
1 'polypeptide(L)'
;MDGLGRLCRTHANRTCMNRPPPSFHRIPSPRPCRATWFAALTALILSTACNEPVDPYRRAPDEGLVSYSVTADEVLRRCAAAYGRARTLTATGVLSAYHKTSPRVVPVAWMLDRPGRCKLQIGDDAVIVLGRDWWSYRGGEGRFTRHRQFTRTPIQTAVLLMTDGLPMLVDELFVEGEDALKPSGLLGRPGWRIEGAAWAGGRPCYVLTRPEGVGKSQRELSLWIDQDSFLLRAWKLSGVDGQRLIAGCDYHELSADSTLPAGAFSLEAPAPLALPEPAQPQRP
;
A
#
# COMPACT_ATOMS: atom_id res chain seq x y z
N MET A 1 54.87 -11.96 43.59
CA MET A 1 53.47 -11.65 43.22
C MET A 1 53.25 -12.15 41.79
N ASP A 2 53.37 -13.45 41.50
CA ASP A 2 52.58 -14.61 41.94
C ASP A 2 51.12 -14.63 41.45
N GLY A 3 50.76 -15.73 40.77
CA GLY A 3 49.38 -16.18 40.52
C GLY A 3 48.92 -16.04 39.06
N LEU A 4 49.16 -16.92 38.09
CA LEU A 4 48.77 -18.35 37.88
C LEU A 4 47.26 -18.64 37.67
N GLY A 5 47.00 -19.43 36.60
CA GLY A 5 45.77 -20.19 36.27
C GLY A 5 45.13 -19.77 34.94
N ARG A 6 45.23 -20.42 33.75
CA ARG A 6 45.08 -21.85 33.34
C ARG A 6 43.84 -22.47 34.00
N LEU A 7 42.80 -22.99 33.35
CA LEU A 7 42.60 -23.95 32.22
C LEU A 7 41.04 -24.02 32.04
N CYS A 8 40.38 -24.35 30.92
CA CYS A 8 40.36 -25.62 30.20
C CYS A 8 39.50 -25.49 28.92
N ARG A 9 39.98 -26.11 27.82
CA ARG A 9 39.16 -26.57 26.68
C ARG A 9 38.47 -27.89 27.06
N THR A 10 37.29 -28.20 26.50
CA THR A 10 37.08 -29.28 25.49
C THR A 10 35.62 -29.71 25.33
N HIS A 11 35.27 -29.97 24.06
CA HIS A 11 34.36 -30.96 23.49
C HIS A 11 32.92 -31.16 24.02
N ALA A 12 31.96 -30.95 23.11
CA ALA A 12 30.85 -31.86 22.92
C ALA A 12 30.54 -32.03 21.42
N ASN A 13 30.92 -33.19 20.90
CA ASN A 13 30.56 -33.74 19.60
C ASN A 13 29.34 -34.65 19.85
N ARG A 14 28.20 -34.47 19.18
CA ARG A 14 27.15 -35.50 19.04
C ARG A 14 26.39 -35.29 17.72
N THR A 15 26.75 -36.05 16.69
CA THR A 15 26.09 -37.26 16.17
C THR A 15 24.76 -37.03 15.45
N CYS A 16 24.79 -37.33 14.16
CA CYS A 16 23.67 -37.52 13.25
C CYS A 16 22.66 -38.55 13.78
N MET A 17 21.37 -38.32 13.55
CA MET A 17 20.42 -39.40 13.31
C MET A 17 19.42 -39.03 12.22
N ASN A 18 19.39 -39.92 11.23
CA ASN A 18 18.47 -40.01 10.12
C ASN A 18 17.01 -40.02 10.58
N ARG A 19 16.15 -39.25 9.90
CA ARG A 19 14.73 -39.57 9.80
C ARG A 19 14.31 -39.64 8.33
N PRO A 20 13.67 -40.74 7.89
CA PRO A 20 13.19 -40.92 6.53
C PRO A 20 11.91 -40.11 6.25
N PRO A 21 11.60 -39.83 4.97
CA PRO A 21 10.36 -39.15 4.59
C PRO A 21 9.16 -40.11 4.60
N PRO A 22 7.94 -39.67 4.99
CA PRO A 22 6.74 -40.44 4.74
C PRO A 22 6.34 -40.36 3.27
N SER A 23 6.03 -41.54 2.74
CA SER A 23 5.67 -41.83 1.37
C SER A 23 4.22 -41.48 1.04
N PHE A 24 4.01 -41.23 -0.25
CA PHE A 24 2.78 -41.07 -1.00
C PHE A 24 1.64 -42.05 -0.64
N HIS A 25 0.42 -41.51 -0.46
CA HIS A 25 -0.83 -42.18 -0.84
C HIS A 25 -1.71 -41.17 -1.60
N ARG A 26 -1.71 -41.28 -2.93
CA ARG A 26 -2.80 -41.81 -3.77
C ARG A 26 -4.10 -41.03 -3.72
N ILE A 27 -4.23 -40.19 -4.74
CA ILE A 27 -5.44 -39.69 -5.39
C ILE A 27 -6.38 -40.86 -5.75
N PRO A 28 -7.69 -40.66 -5.60
CA PRO A 28 -8.60 -41.04 -6.68
C PRO A 28 -9.56 -39.89 -7.05
N SER A 29 -9.51 -39.48 -8.31
CA SER A 29 -10.62 -38.87 -9.04
C SER A 29 -11.15 -39.90 -10.05
N PRO A 30 -12.18 -39.61 -10.85
CA PRO A 30 -13.50 -39.06 -10.51
C PRO A 30 -14.59 -40.05 -10.97
N ARG A 31 -15.87 -39.82 -10.61
CA ARG A 31 -16.98 -40.37 -11.40
C ARG A 31 -17.98 -39.26 -11.75
N PRO A 32 -18.39 -39.16 -13.03
CA PRO A 32 -19.32 -38.15 -13.51
C PRO A 32 -20.77 -38.65 -13.39
N CYS A 33 -21.68 -37.80 -12.94
CA CYS A 33 -23.11 -38.03 -13.10
C CYS A 33 -23.74 -36.91 -13.93
N ARG A 34 -23.83 -37.24 -15.22
CA ARG A 34 -24.86 -36.92 -16.21
C ARG A 34 -25.76 -35.70 -15.97
N ALA A 35 -25.65 -34.81 -16.95
CA ALA A 35 -26.69 -33.88 -17.39
C ALA A 35 -28.03 -34.60 -17.64
N THR A 36 -29.12 -33.93 -17.27
CA THR A 36 -30.44 -34.20 -17.83
C THR A 36 -31.02 -32.86 -18.27
N TRP A 37 -31.13 -32.71 -19.58
CA TRP A 37 -31.89 -31.67 -20.26
C TRP A 37 -33.35 -32.08 -20.26
N PHE A 38 -34.26 -31.18 -19.91
CA PHE A 38 -35.65 -31.24 -20.34
C PHE A 38 -36.05 -29.87 -20.89
N ALA A 39 -36.17 -29.83 -22.21
CA ALA A 39 -36.91 -28.82 -22.93
C ALA A 39 -38.38 -29.25 -22.96
N ALA A 40 -39.31 -28.32 -22.75
CA ALA A 40 -40.69 -28.46 -23.16
C ALA A 40 -41.18 -27.10 -23.69
N LEU A 41 -41.33 -27.06 -25.03
CA LEU A 41 -42.24 -26.21 -25.78
C LEU A 41 -43.66 -26.40 -25.21
N THR A 42 -44.53 -25.39 -25.10
CA THR A 42 -45.54 -24.89 -26.07
C THR A 42 -46.55 -24.12 -25.16
N ALA A 43 -47.35 -23.11 -25.50
CA ALA A 43 -47.91 -22.62 -26.75
C ALA A 43 -48.35 -21.15 -26.59
N LEU A 44 -48.57 -20.51 -27.74
CA LEU A 44 -49.00 -19.14 -27.95
C LEU A 44 -50.35 -18.79 -27.31
N ILE A 45 -50.45 -17.56 -26.79
CA ILE A 45 -51.68 -16.76 -26.88
C ILE A 45 -51.31 -15.46 -27.59
N LEU A 46 -51.77 -15.32 -28.84
CA LEU A 46 -51.71 -14.10 -29.63
C LEU A 46 -52.82 -13.15 -29.16
N SER A 47 -52.43 -12.02 -28.57
CA SER A 47 -53.29 -10.85 -28.46
C SER A 47 -52.72 -9.76 -29.35
N THR A 48 -53.42 -9.48 -30.44
CA THR A 48 -53.20 -8.34 -31.33
C THR A 48 -53.47 -7.04 -30.58
N ALA A 49 -52.41 -6.41 -30.11
CA ALA A 49 -52.35 -4.99 -29.81
C ALA A 49 -51.33 -4.36 -30.76
N CYS A 50 -51.70 -3.25 -31.40
CA CYS A 50 -50.84 -2.48 -32.30
C CYS A 50 -49.57 -2.03 -31.57
N ASN A 51 -48.50 -2.80 -31.68
CA ASN A 51 -47.19 -2.39 -31.21
C ASN A 51 -46.55 -1.50 -32.29
N GLU A 52 -46.44 -0.20 -31.99
CA GLU A 52 -45.36 0.61 -32.56
C GLU A 52 -44.03 -0.14 -32.36
N PRO A 53 -43.07 -0.05 -33.31
CA PRO A 53 -41.77 -0.67 -33.11
C PRO A 53 -41.14 -0.08 -31.85
N VAL A 54 -41.02 -0.92 -30.82
CA VAL A 54 -40.29 -0.60 -29.59
C VAL A 54 -38.84 -0.35 -30.00
N ASP A 55 -38.43 0.91 -29.99
CA ASP A 55 -37.03 1.28 -30.11
C ASP A 55 -36.28 0.66 -28.91
N PRO A 56 -35.36 -0.29 -29.13
CA PRO A 56 -34.61 -0.95 -28.06
C PRO A 56 -33.70 0.02 -27.28
N TYR A 57 -33.59 1.28 -27.71
CA TYR A 57 -32.83 2.33 -27.03
C TYR A 57 -33.70 3.31 -26.23
N ARG A 58 -35.04 3.20 -26.25
CA ARG A 58 -35.94 4.06 -25.50
C ARG A 58 -36.11 3.55 -24.06
N ARG A 59 -35.19 3.91 -23.17
CA ARG A 59 -35.36 3.69 -21.72
C ARG A 59 -36.48 4.58 -21.17
N ALA A 60 -37.36 4.00 -20.36
CA ALA A 60 -38.38 4.74 -19.62
C ALA A 60 -37.71 5.73 -18.64
N PRO A 61 -38.26 6.94 -18.40
CA PRO A 61 -37.59 7.96 -17.57
C PRO A 61 -37.53 7.65 -16.07
N ASP A 62 -38.10 6.53 -15.59
CA ASP A 62 -38.30 6.26 -14.15
C ASP A 62 -37.82 4.87 -13.69
N GLU A 63 -36.86 4.25 -14.39
CA GLU A 63 -36.06 3.20 -13.73
C GLU A 63 -35.07 3.89 -12.79
N GLY A 64 -35.50 3.99 -11.53
CA GLY A 64 -34.87 4.74 -10.45
C GLY A 64 -33.35 4.81 -10.55
N LEU A 65 -32.84 6.05 -10.63
CA LEU A 65 -31.48 6.39 -10.28
C LEU A 65 -31.21 5.87 -8.87
N VAL A 66 -30.71 4.64 -8.77
CA VAL A 66 -30.09 4.14 -7.55
C VAL A 66 -28.82 4.96 -7.39
N SER A 67 -28.92 6.08 -6.68
CA SER A 67 -27.78 6.83 -6.20
C SER A 67 -27.06 5.92 -5.20
N TYR A 68 -26.07 5.17 -5.67
CA TYR A 68 -25.16 4.45 -4.80
C TYR A 68 -24.29 5.50 -4.12
N SER A 69 -24.66 5.89 -2.89
CA SER A 69 -23.82 6.75 -2.07
C SER A 69 -22.54 5.99 -1.72
N VAL A 70 -21.41 6.37 -2.33
CA VAL A 70 -20.10 5.84 -1.97
C VAL A 70 -19.76 6.30 -0.55
N THR A 71 -19.50 5.35 0.36
CA THR A 71 -19.11 5.65 1.74
C THR A 71 -17.59 5.62 1.91
N ALA A 72 -17.07 6.32 2.92
CA ALA A 72 -15.65 6.30 3.26
C ALA A 72 -15.16 4.86 3.55
N ASP A 73 -15.92 4.09 4.33
CA ASP A 73 -15.59 2.70 4.65
C ASP A 73 -15.49 1.82 3.40
N GLU A 74 -16.37 2.02 2.41
CA GLU A 74 -16.32 1.25 1.17
C GLU A 74 -15.06 1.57 0.35
N VAL A 75 -14.68 2.84 0.25
CA VAL A 75 -13.45 3.25 -0.45
C VAL A 75 -12.21 2.69 0.25
N LEU A 76 -12.16 2.78 1.57
CA LEU A 76 -11.03 2.28 2.37
C LEU A 76 -10.89 0.77 2.30
N ARG A 77 -12.01 0.04 2.38
CA ARG A 77 -12.03 -1.42 2.23
C ARG A 77 -11.52 -1.84 0.85
N ARG A 78 -11.92 -1.14 -0.22
CA ARG A 78 -11.42 -1.42 -1.58
C ARG A 78 -9.94 -1.07 -1.72
N CYS A 79 -9.49 0.02 -1.10
CA CYS A 79 -8.08 0.40 -1.05
C CYS A 79 -7.24 -0.66 -0.35
N ALA A 80 -7.60 -1.02 0.89
CA ALA A 80 -6.94 -2.08 1.63
C ALA A 80 -6.92 -3.42 0.86
N ALA A 81 -8.01 -3.76 0.18
CA ALA A 81 -8.08 -4.96 -0.66
C ALA A 81 -7.19 -4.89 -1.90
N ALA A 82 -7.02 -3.71 -2.53
CA ALA A 82 -6.11 -3.52 -3.65
C ALA A 82 -4.65 -3.76 -3.22
N TYR A 83 -4.23 -3.16 -2.10
CA TYR A 83 -2.91 -3.41 -1.52
C TYR A 83 -2.75 -4.85 -1.04
N GLY A 84 -3.77 -5.43 -0.41
CA GLY A 84 -3.77 -6.80 0.10
C GLY A 84 -3.58 -7.87 -0.97
N ARG A 85 -3.97 -7.60 -2.23
CA ARG A 85 -3.77 -8.51 -3.37
C ARG A 85 -2.43 -8.34 -4.08
N ALA A 86 -1.84 -7.14 -4.03
CA ALA A 86 -0.65 -6.79 -4.81
C ALA A 86 0.62 -7.57 -4.39
N ARG A 87 1.18 -8.43 -5.25
CA ARG A 87 2.46 -9.09 -4.95
C ARG A 87 3.62 -8.10 -4.93
N THR A 88 3.64 -7.19 -5.90
CA THR A 88 4.64 -6.13 -6.02
C THR A 88 3.97 -4.77 -6.02
N LEU A 89 4.70 -3.73 -5.63
CA LEU A 89 4.24 -2.36 -5.74
C LEU A 89 5.41 -1.44 -6.06
N THR A 90 5.23 -0.58 -7.06
CA THR A 90 6.19 0.47 -7.41
C THR A 90 5.53 1.82 -7.31
N ALA A 91 6.20 2.79 -6.69
CA ALA A 91 5.70 4.15 -6.62
C ALA A 91 6.83 5.16 -6.78
N THR A 92 6.57 6.27 -7.44
CA THR A 92 7.43 7.45 -7.46
C THR A 92 6.60 8.68 -7.09
N GLY A 93 7.20 9.59 -6.35
CA GLY A 93 6.49 10.71 -5.77
C GLY A 93 7.39 11.83 -5.28
N VAL A 94 6.76 12.78 -4.60
CA VAL A 94 7.43 13.87 -3.90
C VAL A 94 7.00 13.85 -2.45
N LEU A 95 7.96 13.69 -1.55
CA LEU A 95 7.76 13.84 -0.11
C LEU A 95 7.97 15.30 0.27
N SER A 96 6.94 15.88 0.85
CA SER A 96 6.96 17.20 1.47
C SER A 96 6.96 17.04 2.98
N ALA A 97 7.98 17.51 3.68
CA ALA A 97 8.10 17.37 5.12
C ALA A 97 8.52 18.70 5.77
N TYR A 98 7.61 19.27 6.55
CA TYR A 98 7.72 20.56 7.25
C TYR A 98 7.67 20.41 8.77
N HIS A 99 7.70 19.18 9.28
CA HIS A 99 7.67 18.86 10.72
C HIS A 99 8.99 19.20 11.43
N LYS A 100 10.06 19.50 10.70
CA LYS A 100 11.39 19.85 11.21
C LYS A 100 11.68 21.35 11.06
N THR A 101 12.76 21.78 11.73
CA THR A 101 13.37 23.10 11.58
C THR A 101 13.83 23.40 10.15
N SER A 102 14.09 22.37 9.34
CA SER A 102 14.41 22.52 7.91
C SER A 102 13.36 21.80 7.07
N PRO A 103 12.45 22.54 6.42
CA PRO A 103 11.56 22.01 5.41
C PRO A 103 12.32 21.27 4.30
N ARG A 104 11.80 20.13 3.86
CA ARG A 104 12.34 19.39 2.72
C ARG A 104 11.24 18.99 1.76
N VAL A 105 11.49 19.19 0.48
CA VAL A 105 10.68 18.69 -0.64
C VAL A 105 11.63 17.85 -1.49
N VAL A 106 11.45 16.54 -1.48
CA VAL A 106 12.43 15.59 -2.02
C VAL A 106 11.72 14.48 -2.79
N PRO A 107 12.32 13.99 -3.88
CA PRO A 107 11.76 12.88 -4.63
C PRO A 107 11.80 11.61 -3.78
N VAL A 108 10.79 10.76 -3.94
CA VAL A 108 10.71 9.46 -3.27
C VAL A 108 10.41 8.36 -4.29
N ALA A 109 11.02 7.20 -4.12
CA ALA A 109 10.73 6.00 -4.90
C ALA A 109 10.58 4.78 -3.99
N TRP A 110 9.60 3.95 -4.32
CA TRP A 110 9.24 2.71 -3.64
C TRP A 110 9.32 1.54 -4.61
N MET A 111 9.89 0.43 -4.13
CA MET A 111 9.76 -0.89 -4.71
C MET A 111 9.48 -1.87 -3.58
N LEU A 112 8.33 -2.53 -3.61
CA LEU A 112 7.91 -3.51 -2.62
C LEU A 112 7.67 -4.85 -3.30
N ASP A 113 8.05 -5.94 -2.65
CA ASP A 113 7.76 -7.30 -3.08
C ASP A 113 7.51 -8.22 -1.89
N ARG A 114 6.36 -8.90 -1.91
CA ARG A 114 5.98 -9.85 -0.86
C ARG A 114 6.85 -11.11 -0.92
N PRO A 115 7.21 -11.69 0.25
CA PRO A 115 6.67 -11.37 1.58
C PRO A 115 7.51 -10.38 2.43
N GLY A 116 8.51 -9.69 1.90
CA GLY A 116 9.36 -8.86 2.77
C GLY A 116 10.58 -8.22 2.14
N ARG A 117 10.48 -7.85 0.86
CA ARG A 117 11.51 -7.04 0.20
C ARG A 117 10.98 -5.63 0.00
N CYS A 118 11.81 -4.65 0.35
CA CYS A 118 11.49 -3.24 0.21
C CYS A 118 12.75 -2.50 -0.21
N LYS A 119 12.61 -1.58 -1.16
CA LYS A 119 13.54 -0.49 -1.41
C LYS A 119 12.75 0.82 -1.33
N LEU A 120 13.19 1.70 -0.45
CA LEU A 120 12.71 3.07 -0.35
C LEU A 120 13.90 3.99 -0.59
N GLN A 121 13.77 4.91 -1.52
CA GLN A 121 14.75 5.97 -1.76
C GLN A 121 14.10 7.33 -1.53
N ILE A 122 14.77 8.23 -0.81
CA ILE A 122 14.34 9.62 -0.58
C ILE A 122 15.52 10.53 -0.89
N GLY A 123 15.47 11.27 -2.00
CA GLY A 123 16.64 11.96 -2.54
C GLY A 123 17.78 10.97 -2.82
N ASP A 124 18.95 11.21 -2.21
CA ASP A 124 20.16 10.38 -2.36
C ASP A 124 20.26 9.26 -1.31
N ASP A 125 19.40 9.30 -0.30
CA ASP A 125 19.38 8.29 0.75
C ASP A 125 18.50 7.11 0.30
N ALA A 126 18.89 5.89 0.68
CA ALA A 126 18.09 4.70 0.41
C ALA A 126 18.07 3.74 1.59
N VAL A 127 16.98 3.00 1.72
CA VAL A 127 16.90 1.82 2.58
C VAL A 127 16.51 0.61 1.75
N ILE A 128 17.13 -0.52 2.05
CA ILE A 128 16.83 -1.81 1.46
C ILE A 128 16.53 -2.78 2.59
N VAL A 129 15.46 -3.54 2.44
CA VAL A 129 15.04 -4.60 3.35
C VAL A 129 15.03 -5.91 2.59
N LEU A 130 15.71 -6.93 3.13
CA LEU A 130 15.75 -8.28 2.58
C LEU A 130 15.43 -9.26 3.71
N GLY A 131 14.16 -9.67 3.79
CA GLY A 131 13.71 -10.60 4.82
C GLY A 131 13.76 -9.95 6.20
N ARG A 132 14.70 -10.37 7.05
CA ARG A 132 14.83 -9.90 8.46
C ARG A 132 15.79 -8.74 8.64
N ASP A 133 16.65 -8.53 7.65
CA ASP A 133 17.70 -7.53 7.71
C ASP A 133 17.32 -6.31 6.89
N TRP A 134 17.84 -5.17 7.32
CA TRP A 134 17.72 -3.94 6.57
C TRP A 134 19.02 -3.15 6.60
N TRP A 135 19.23 -2.40 5.53
CA TRP A 135 20.41 -1.60 5.29
C TRP A 135 20.00 -0.18 4.93
N SER A 136 20.77 0.80 5.42
CA SER A 136 20.63 2.20 5.01
C SER A 136 21.86 2.66 4.25
N TYR A 137 21.64 3.40 3.19
CA TYR A 137 22.64 4.19 2.48
C TYR A 137 22.34 5.67 2.75
N ARG A 138 23.35 6.41 3.21
CA ARG A 138 23.28 7.87 3.31
C ARG A 138 24.18 8.46 2.23
N GLY A 139 23.66 9.42 1.46
CA GLY A 139 24.37 9.98 0.29
C GLY A 139 25.80 10.43 0.58
N GLY A 140 26.05 11.00 1.76
CA GLY A 140 27.38 11.46 2.19
C GLY A 140 28.34 10.37 2.68
N GLU A 141 27.85 9.18 3.03
CA GLU A 141 28.68 8.09 3.59
C GLU A 141 29.19 7.12 2.52
N GLY A 142 28.55 7.06 1.35
CA GLY A 142 28.99 6.24 0.23
C GLY A 142 28.90 4.72 0.45
N ARG A 143 28.25 4.25 1.52
CA ARG A 143 28.14 2.81 1.84
C ARG A 143 26.82 2.46 2.53
N PHE A 144 26.43 1.19 2.40
CA PHE A 144 25.33 0.62 3.16
C PHE A 144 25.78 0.19 4.55
N THR A 145 25.00 0.56 5.56
CA THR A 145 25.16 0.12 6.95
C THR A 145 23.98 -0.78 7.32
N ARG A 146 24.27 -1.96 7.91
CA ARG A 146 23.26 -2.91 8.38
C ARG A 146 22.78 -2.53 9.77
N HIS A 147 21.48 -2.72 10.02
CA HIS A 147 20.84 -2.39 11.29
C HIS A 147 19.97 -3.55 11.80
N ARG A 148 19.51 -3.45 13.06
CA ARG A 148 18.56 -4.39 13.65
C ARG A 148 17.14 -3.82 13.61
N GLN A 149 16.14 -4.70 13.47
CA GLN A 149 14.72 -4.33 13.62
C GLN A 149 14.40 -3.99 15.08
N PHE A 150 13.48 -3.04 15.30
CA PHE A 150 12.90 -2.76 16.62
C PHE A 150 11.40 -2.48 16.59
N THR A 151 10.79 -2.39 15.42
CA THR A 151 9.33 -2.36 15.24
C THR A 151 8.81 -3.77 14.90
N ARG A 152 7.51 -3.89 14.61
CA ARG A 152 6.87 -5.17 14.28
C ARG A 152 7.44 -5.81 13.01
N THR A 153 7.88 -5.00 12.04
CA THR A 153 8.49 -5.49 10.80
C THR A 153 9.78 -4.73 10.44
N PRO A 154 10.75 -5.36 9.76
CA PRO A 154 11.95 -4.67 9.26
C PRO A 154 11.63 -3.49 8.34
N ILE A 155 10.56 -3.59 7.53
CA ILE A 155 10.09 -2.51 6.64
C ILE A 155 9.71 -1.29 7.46
N GLN A 156 8.83 -1.47 8.45
CA GLN A 156 8.44 -0.37 9.33
C GLN A 156 9.64 0.26 10.06
N THR A 157 10.59 -0.56 10.53
CA THR A 157 11.79 -0.02 11.21
C THR A 157 12.60 0.85 10.24
N ALA A 158 12.85 0.35 9.03
CA ALA A 158 13.62 1.06 8.02
C ALA A 158 12.94 2.38 7.63
N VAL A 159 11.63 2.35 7.38
CA VAL A 159 10.83 3.51 6.98
C VAL A 159 10.79 4.55 8.10
N LEU A 160 10.55 4.14 9.35
CA LEU A 160 10.52 5.03 10.50
C LEU A 160 11.84 5.79 10.67
N LEU A 161 12.98 5.11 10.56
CA LEU A 161 14.30 5.74 10.68
C LEU A 161 14.66 6.60 9.46
N MET A 162 14.24 6.19 8.27
CA MET A 162 14.52 6.90 7.04
C MET A 162 13.77 8.24 6.98
N THR A 163 12.52 8.22 7.43
CA THR A 163 11.63 9.38 7.40
C THR A 163 11.69 10.24 8.65
N ASP A 164 12.41 9.77 9.67
CA ASP A 164 12.50 10.34 11.01
C ASP A 164 11.14 10.44 11.72
N GLY A 165 10.44 9.30 11.77
CA GLY A 165 9.19 9.18 12.50
C GLY A 165 7.94 9.60 11.73
N LEU A 166 8.04 9.99 10.45
CA LEU A 166 6.85 10.24 9.64
C LEU A 166 6.20 8.91 9.25
N PRO A 167 4.88 8.77 9.43
CA PRO A 167 4.16 7.62 8.89
C PRO A 167 4.20 7.68 7.36
N MET A 168 4.49 6.56 6.72
CA MET A 168 4.34 6.39 5.28
C MET A 168 3.25 5.35 5.08
N LEU A 169 2.15 5.75 4.45
CA LEU A 169 0.99 4.87 4.36
C LEU A 169 1.14 3.78 3.30
N VAL A 170 2.06 3.94 2.34
CA VAL A 170 2.25 2.97 1.26
C VAL A 170 2.77 1.63 1.78
N ASP A 171 3.80 1.64 2.64
CA ASP A 171 4.30 0.40 3.23
C ASP A 171 3.35 -0.15 4.30
N GLU A 172 2.73 0.70 5.11
CA GLU A 172 1.74 0.25 6.09
C GLU A 172 0.54 -0.45 5.42
N LEU A 173 -0.04 0.13 4.36
CA LEU A 173 -1.10 -0.51 3.58
C LEU A 173 -0.63 -1.81 2.92
N PHE A 174 0.61 -1.86 2.43
CA PHE A 174 1.16 -3.05 1.79
C PHE A 174 1.49 -4.17 2.79
N VAL A 175 1.89 -3.84 4.01
CA VAL A 175 2.29 -4.82 5.04
C VAL A 175 1.10 -5.23 5.91
N GLU A 176 0.28 -4.28 6.33
CA GLU A 176 -0.79 -4.47 7.32
C GLU A 176 -2.20 -4.41 6.71
N GLY A 177 -2.35 -3.92 5.48
CA GLY A 177 -3.65 -3.84 4.81
C GLY A 177 -4.60 -2.90 5.54
N GLU A 178 -5.78 -3.40 5.91
CA GLU A 178 -6.83 -2.60 6.57
C GLU A 178 -6.41 -2.09 7.94
N ASP A 179 -5.50 -2.79 8.64
CA ASP A 179 -5.01 -2.38 9.96
C ASP A 179 -4.30 -1.01 9.91
N ALA A 180 -3.66 -0.65 8.78
CA ALA A 180 -3.02 0.65 8.58
C ALA A 180 -4.00 1.83 8.59
N LEU A 181 -5.28 1.56 8.31
CA LEU A 181 -6.33 2.60 8.21
C LEU A 181 -7.05 2.80 9.54
N LYS A 182 -6.77 1.99 10.55
CA LYS A 182 -7.39 2.09 11.88
C LYS A 182 -6.87 3.32 12.63
N PRO A 183 -7.70 3.93 13.50
CA PRO A 183 -7.24 5.00 14.38
C PRO A 183 -6.16 4.48 15.34
N SER A 184 -5.11 5.25 15.56
CA SER A 184 -4.02 4.93 16.49
C SER A 184 -4.36 5.17 17.98
N GLY A 185 -5.65 5.21 18.36
CA GLY A 185 -6.08 5.56 19.72
C GLY A 185 -7.33 4.84 20.24
N LEU A 186 -7.38 4.63 21.56
CA LEU A 186 -8.38 3.87 22.33
C LEU A 186 -9.75 4.55 22.54
N LEU A 187 -9.94 5.79 22.08
CA LEU A 187 -11.17 6.55 22.32
C LEU A 187 -11.81 6.89 20.99
N GLY A 188 -12.99 6.32 20.75
CA GLY A 188 -13.73 6.34 19.48
C GLY A 188 -13.97 7.72 18.90
N ARG A 189 -13.00 8.20 18.13
CA ARG A 189 -13.14 9.38 17.27
C ARG A 189 -13.95 9.00 16.02
N PRO A 190 -14.68 9.95 15.41
CA PRO A 190 -15.38 9.67 14.17
C PRO A 190 -14.38 9.10 13.17
N GLY A 191 -14.81 8.01 12.52
CA GLY A 191 -14.06 7.36 11.46
C GLY A 191 -13.80 8.32 10.30
N TRP A 192 -13.16 7.77 9.28
CA TRP A 192 -12.91 8.48 8.04
C TRP A 192 -14.18 9.11 7.47
N ARG A 193 -14.04 10.32 6.93
CA ARG A 193 -15.09 11.05 6.22
C ARG A 193 -14.68 11.20 4.77
N ILE A 194 -15.67 11.24 3.90
CA ILE A 194 -15.46 11.59 2.49
C ILE A 194 -15.74 13.08 2.33
N GLU A 195 -14.73 13.84 1.89
CA GLU A 195 -14.86 15.28 1.64
C GLU A 195 -15.37 15.55 0.21
N GLY A 196 -15.08 14.62 -0.72
CA GLY A 196 -15.49 14.72 -2.11
C GLY A 196 -14.50 14.05 -3.05
N ALA A 197 -14.29 14.68 -4.21
CA ALA A 197 -13.36 14.23 -5.23
C ALA A 197 -12.40 15.35 -5.65
N ALA A 198 -11.15 14.99 -5.91
CA ALA A 198 -10.12 15.91 -6.37
C ALA A 198 -9.09 15.17 -7.23
N TRP A 199 -8.29 15.92 -8.00
CA TRP A 199 -7.21 15.35 -8.79
C TRP A 199 -5.94 15.22 -7.97
N ALA A 200 -5.28 14.07 -8.04
CA ALA A 200 -3.95 13.83 -7.50
C ALA A 200 -3.19 12.87 -8.42
N GLY A 201 -1.90 13.14 -8.67
CA GLY A 201 -1.09 12.33 -9.58
C GLY A 201 -1.68 12.23 -11.00
N GLY A 202 -2.38 13.28 -11.46
CA GLY A 202 -3.04 13.29 -12.76
C GLY A 202 -4.24 12.33 -12.87
N ARG A 203 -4.86 11.92 -11.75
CA ARG A 203 -6.03 11.03 -11.73
C ARG A 203 -7.15 11.53 -10.82
N PRO A 204 -8.43 11.25 -11.14
CA PRO A 204 -9.53 11.53 -10.24
C PRO A 204 -9.46 10.63 -9.00
N CYS A 205 -9.55 11.23 -7.82
CA CYS A 205 -9.44 10.54 -6.55
C CYS A 205 -10.63 10.87 -5.64
N TYR A 206 -11.02 9.92 -4.80
CA TYR A 206 -11.79 10.19 -3.59
C TYR A 206 -10.88 10.87 -2.56
N VAL A 207 -11.40 11.91 -1.90
CA VAL A 207 -10.71 12.62 -0.82
C VAL A 207 -11.31 12.20 0.50
N LEU A 208 -10.52 11.56 1.35
CA LEU A 208 -10.94 11.09 2.66
C LEU A 208 -10.14 11.80 3.75
N THR A 209 -10.78 12.17 4.84
CA THR A 209 -10.16 12.86 5.97
C THR A 209 -10.44 12.12 7.26
N ARG A 210 -9.50 12.17 8.20
CA ARG A 210 -9.74 11.83 9.59
C ARG A 210 -8.98 12.77 10.52
N PRO A 211 -9.55 13.09 11.70
CA PRO A 211 -8.79 13.72 12.76
C PRO A 211 -7.71 12.79 13.32
N GLU A 212 -6.50 13.30 13.51
CA GLU A 212 -5.34 12.58 14.05
C GLU A 212 -4.72 13.33 15.26
N GLY A 213 -4.03 12.60 16.16
CA GLY A 213 -3.37 13.16 17.35
C GLY A 213 -4.27 13.28 18.60
N VAL A 214 -3.69 13.43 19.81
CA VAL A 214 -4.42 13.49 21.10
C VAL A 214 -4.19 14.84 21.79
N GLY A 215 -5.23 15.45 22.36
CA GLY A 215 -5.11 16.70 23.11
C GLY A 215 -4.90 17.95 22.24
N LYS A 216 -3.95 18.81 22.61
CA LYS A 216 -3.70 20.13 21.97
C LYS A 216 -2.99 20.06 20.61
N SER A 217 -2.58 18.87 20.17
CA SER A 217 -1.92 18.61 18.89
C SER A 217 -2.86 17.88 17.93
N GLN A 218 -4.10 18.37 17.82
CA GLN A 218 -5.02 17.91 16.79
C GLN A 218 -4.41 18.20 15.41
N ARG A 219 -4.53 17.21 14.53
CA ARG A 219 -4.07 17.22 13.14
C ARG A 219 -5.18 16.61 12.29
N GLU A 220 -5.07 16.77 10.99
CA GLU A 220 -5.92 16.08 10.04
C GLU A 220 -5.05 15.26 9.09
N LEU A 221 -5.42 13.99 8.91
CA LEU A 221 -4.87 13.15 7.86
C LEU A 221 -5.86 13.09 6.70
N SER A 222 -5.42 13.53 5.54
CA SER A 222 -6.17 13.47 4.28
C SER A 222 -5.54 12.47 3.32
N LEU A 223 -6.36 11.67 2.64
CA LEU A 223 -5.96 10.69 1.63
C LEU A 223 -6.62 11.00 0.29
N TRP A 224 -5.87 10.78 -0.79
CA TRP A 224 -6.38 10.78 -2.16
C TRP A 224 -6.28 9.36 -2.69
N ILE A 225 -7.43 8.70 -2.87
CA ILE A 225 -7.51 7.31 -3.36
C ILE A 225 -8.07 7.33 -4.78
N ASP A 226 -7.32 6.78 -5.72
CA ASP A 226 -7.70 6.66 -7.14
C ASP A 226 -9.06 5.97 -7.28
N GLN A 227 -9.98 6.57 -8.05
CA GLN A 227 -11.34 6.06 -8.21
C GLN A 227 -11.41 4.74 -9.01
N ASP A 228 -10.42 4.47 -9.86
CA ASP A 228 -10.37 3.28 -10.71
C ASP A 228 -9.58 2.15 -10.04
N SER A 229 -8.36 2.46 -9.58
CA SER A 229 -7.43 1.46 -9.06
C SER A 229 -7.53 1.24 -7.55
N PHE A 230 -8.17 2.16 -6.82
CA PHE A 230 -8.20 2.21 -5.36
C PHE A 230 -6.80 2.26 -4.72
N LEU A 231 -5.79 2.75 -5.44
CA LEU A 231 -4.45 2.97 -4.92
C LEU A 231 -4.29 4.39 -4.36
N LEU A 232 -3.45 4.55 -3.33
CA LEU A 232 -3.22 5.84 -2.67
C LEU A 232 -2.34 6.76 -3.53
N ARG A 233 -2.93 7.80 -4.12
CA ARG A 233 -2.20 8.79 -4.95
C ARG A 233 -1.56 9.90 -4.15
N ALA A 234 -2.12 10.24 -2.98
CA ALA A 234 -1.47 11.18 -2.08
C ALA A 234 -1.94 10.99 -0.64
N TRP A 235 -1.13 11.45 0.31
CA TRP A 235 -1.55 11.67 1.69
C TRP A 235 -0.97 12.96 2.23
N LYS A 236 -1.69 13.62 3.14
CA LYS A 236 -1.25 14.85 3.80
C LYS A 236 -1.64 14.83 5.27
N LEU A 237 -0.68 15.17 6.11
CA LEU A 237 -0.87 15.47 7.52
C LEU A 237 -0.80 16.99 7.69
N SER A 238 -1.89 17.60 8.10
CA SER A 238 -2.04 19.04 8.27
C SER A 238 -2.40 19.40 9.72
N GLY A 239 -2.19 20.67 10.10
CA GLY A 239 -2.77 21.22 11.33
C GLY A 239 -4.30 21.25 11.27
N VAL A 240 -4.95 21.46 12.43
CA VAL A 240 -6.43 21.43 12.60
C VAL A 240 -7.18 22.25 11.57
N ASP A 241 -6.65 23.42 11.19
CA ASP A 241 -7.32 24.34 10.28
C ASP A 241 -7.07 24.01 8.79
N GLY A 242 -6.39 22.89 8.51
CA GLY A 242 -5.98 22.48 7.16
C GLY A 242 -4.90 23.35 6.50
N GLN A 243 -4.61 24.53 7.07
CA GLN A 243 -3.77 25.54 6.42
C GLN A 243 -2.26 25.24 6.48
N ARG A 244 -1.81 24.52 7.51
CA ARG A 244 -0.39 24.21 7.68
C ARG A 244 -0.13 22.76 7.35
N LEU A 245 0.51 22.52 6.20
CA LEU A 245 1.06 21.21 5.86
C LEU A 245 2.21 20.87 6.82
N ILE A 246 2.11 19.73 7.50
CA ILE A 246 3.15 19.19 8.38
C ILE A 246 4.01 18.20 7.59
N ALA A 247 3.36 17.29 6.89
CA ALA A 247 4.01 16.36 5.98
C ALA A 247 3.00 15.84 4.95
N GLY A 248 3.47 15.35 3.82
CA GLY A 248 2.64 14.69 2.84
C GLY A 248 3.48 14.08 1.74
N CYS A 249 2.88 13.16 1.00
CA CYS A 249 3.49 12.58 -0.18
C CYS A 249 2.49 12.58 -1.32
N ASP A 250 2.92 13.06 -2.49
CA ASP A 250 2.16 13.00 -3.73
C ASP A 250 2.85 12.00 -4.67
N TYR A 251 2.14 10.94 -5.07
CA TYR A 251 2.63 9.89 -5.97
C TYR A 251 2.16 10.14 -7.40
N HIS A 252 3.09 10.38 -8.32
CA HIS A 252 2.77 10.61 -9.75
C HIS A 252 2.73 9.29 -10.52
N GLU A 253 3.57 8.32 -10.16
CA GLU A 253 3.42 6.94 -10.62
C GLU A 253 3.21 6.05 -9.40
N LEU A 254 2.20 5.19 -9.49
CA LEU A 254 1.96 4.14 -8.51
C LEU A 254 1.23 3.00 -9.21
N SER A 255 1.81 1.81 -9.12
CA SER A 255 1.35 0.61 -9.79
C SER A 255 1.49 -0.59 -8.87
N ALA A 256 0.48 -1.43 -8.86
CA ALA A 256 0.47 -2.74 -8.21
C ALA A 256 0.76 -3.82 -9.25
N ASP A 257 1.42 -4.91 -8.83
CA ASP A 257 1.74 -6.06 -9.67
C ASP A 257 2.59 -5.72 -10.91
N SER A 258 3.37 -4.64 -10.84
CA SER A 258 4.33 -4.26 -11.86
C SER A 258 5.58 -5.15 -11.82
N THR A 259 6.18 -5.38 -12.99
CA THR A 259 7.47 -6.04 -13.10
C THR A 259 8.54 -5.16 -12.46
N LEU A 260 9.24 -5.70 -11.47
CA LEU A 260 10.35 -5.00 -10.83
C LEU A 260 11.61 -5.05 -11.72
N PRO A 261 12.42 -3.97 -11.74
CA PRO A 261 13.66 -3.97 -12.49
C PRO A 261 14.63 -5.04 -11.97
N ALA A 262 15.47 -5.57 -12.86
CA ALA A 262 16.55 -6.45 -12.46
C ALA A 262 17.45 -5.71 -11.43
N GLY A 263 17.79 -6.38 -10.33
CA GLY A 263 18.56 -5.75 -9.27
C GLY A 263 17.79 -4.71 -8.44
N ALA A 264 16.45 -4.68 -8.47
CA ALA A 264 15.63 -3.76 -7.66
C ALA A 264 16.04 -3.66 -6.18
N PHE A 265 16.60 -4.73 -5.61
CA PHE A 265 17.04 -4.81 -4.22
C PHE A 265 18.56 -5.07 -4.08
N SER A 266 19.37 -4.67 -5.06
CA SER A 266 20.84 -4.71 -4.95
C SER A 266 21.35 -3.66 -3.97
N LEU A 267 22.43 -3.98 -3.24
CA LEU A 267 23.13 -3.04 -2.35
C LEU A 267 24.12 -2.15 -3.14
N GLU A 268 23.65 -1.61 -4.26
CA GLU A 268 24.39 -0.66 -5.08
C GLU A 268 23.98 0.76 -4.73
N ALA A 269 24.90 1.71 -4.92
CA ALA A 269 24.60 3.13 -4.69
C ALA A 269 23.36 3.54 -5.51
N PRO A 270 22.36 4.18 -4.90
CA PRO A 270 21.16 4.58 -5.60
C PRO A 270 21.48 5.64 -6.65
N ALA A 271 20.89 5.50 -7.84
CA ALA A 271 20.92 6.58 -8.83
C ALA A 271 20.07 7.75 -8.31
N PRO A 272 20.50 9.01 -8.48
CA PRO A 272 19.71 10.17 -8.05
C PRO A 272 18.33 10.17 -8.71
N LEU A 273 17.30 10.50 -7.92
CA LEU A 273 15.94 10.68 -8.43
C LEU A 273 15.78 12.11 -8.94
N ALA A 274 15.18 12.25 -10.12
CA ALA A 274 14.75 13.56 -10.61
C ALA A 274 13.47 13.99 -9.87
N LEU A 275 13.38 15.28 -9.53
CA LEU A 275 12.09 15.87 -9.19
C LEU A 275 11.25 15.95 -10.46
N PRO A 276 9.95 15.61 -10.40
CA PRO A 276 9.06 15.84 -11.53
C PRO A 276 9.01 17.34 -11.84
N GLU A 277 8.99 17.69 -13.14
CA GLU A 277 8.80 19.07 -13.55
C GLU A 277 7.48 19.61 -12.98
N PRO A 278 7.44 20.86 -12.48
CA PRO A 278 6.21 21.44 -12.00
C PRO A 278 5.19 21.46 -13.14
N ALA A 279 4.04 20.80 -12.94
CA ALA A 279 2.96 20.85 -13.90
C ALA A 279 2.62 22.32 -14.17
N GLN A 280 2.85 22.77 -15.40
CA GLN A 280 2.44 24.12 -15.78
C GLN A 280 0.92 24.21 -15.59
N PRO A 281 0.41 25.27 -14.96
CA PRO A 281 -1.03 25.44 -14.83
C PRO A 281 -1.62 25.42 -16.24
N GLN A 282 -2.43 24.41 -16.54
CA GLN A 282 -3.23 24.39 -17.75
C GLN A 282 -4.13 25.62 -17.67
N ARG A 283 -3.86 26.62 -18.51
CA ARG A 283 -4.78 27.74 -18.66
C ARG A 283 -6.12 27.20 -19.14
N PRO A 284 -7.23 27.65 -18.55
CA PRO A 284 -8.57 27.27 -18.99
C PRO A 284 -8.83 27.66 -20.44
#